data_AF-A0A2M7WZJ6-F1
#
_entry.id   AF-A0A2M7WZJ6-F1
#
_cell.length_a   1.000
_cell.length_b   1.000
_cell.length_c   1.000
_cell.angle_alpha   90.00
_cell.angle_beta   90.00
_cell.angle_gamma   90.00
#
_symmetry.space_group_name_H-M   'P 1'
#
loop_
_entity.id
_entity.type
_entity.pdbx_description
1 polymer ?
#
loop_
_entity_poly.entity_id
_entity_poly.type
_entity_poly.pdbx_seq_one_letter_code
_entity_poly.pdbx_strand_id
1 'polypeptide(L)'
;MDNNDIQQSILQKINQGEIKMRPRYYFIFGSILITIGTIGVIIAGTFFVSHAIFMSQRSPLISFLGFGPQGISPFLQTFPWLSVIVATLSIVLGILFLRHYDFSYKTDSKTFVLIVVGTVLTMGIITNLSGLNEQFETFEPTHGLYNFKYDDDAWIAGVVTNIEPNFVTIFIPDRDLVVVKIPNFIPPHIIIRPELQVTFIGEWDGEIFIADKIQTPQFQRFPKPSVLPMRHVR
;
A
#
# COMPACT_ATOMS: atom_id res chain seq x y z
N MET A 1 28.04 35.24 32.65
CA MET A 1 28.66 34.06 33.27
C MET A 1 30.07 33.98 32.73
N ASP A 2 31.05 34.09 33.62
CA ASP A 2 32.46 34.09 33.26
C ASP A 2 32.91 32.68 32.86
N ASN A 3 33.78 32.56 31.85
CA ASN A 3 34.16 31.26 31.25
C ASN A 3 34.84 30.33 32.28
N ASN A 4 35.47 30.93 33.29
CA ASN A 4 36.15 30.24 34.38
C ASN A 4 35.19 29.45 35.29
N ASP A 5 33.95 29.90 35.50
CA ASP A 5 32.99 29.22 36.38
C ASP A 5 32.47 27.92 35.76
N ILE A 6 32.21 27.91 34.45
CA ILE A 6 31.76 26.70 33.74
C ILE A 6 32.87 25.65 33.78
N GLN A 7 34.10 26.07 33.51
CA GLN A 7 35.27 25.19 33.48
C GLN A 7 35.55 24.57 34.86
N GLN A 8 35.49 25.35 35.94
CA GLN A 8 35.63 24.85 37.30
C GLN A 8 34.49 23.88 37.66
N SER A 9 33.24 24.17 37.29
CA SER A 9 32.11 23.28 37.57
C SER A 9 32.23 21.92 36.86
N ILE A 10 32.75 21.90 35.64
CA ILE A 10 32.99 20.67 34.87
C ILE A 10 34.13 19.87 35.52
N LEU A 11 35.24 20.52 35.87
CA LEU A 11 36.38 19.88 36.54
C LEU A 11 35.97 19.25 37.89
N GLN A 12 35.15 19.95 38.67
CA GLN A 12 34.68 19.46 39.96
C GLN A 12 33.81 18.20 39.81
N LYS A 13 32.90 18.18 38.81
CA LYS A 13 32.06 17.01 38.48
C LYS A 13 32.84 15.83 37.90
N ILE A 14 33.91 16.10 37.15
CA ILE A 14 34.84 15.04 36.68
C ILE A 14 35.55 14.41 37.87
N ASN A 15 36.08 15.23 38.79
CA ASN A 15 36.82 14.76 39.97
C ASN A 15 35.93 14.02 40.98
N GLN A 16 34.65 14.37 41.07
CA GLN A 16 33.66 13.67 41.91
C GLN A 16 33.20 12.33 41.31
N GLY A 17 33.67 11.96 40.11
CA GLY A 17 33.29 10.71 39.44
C GLY A 17 31.85 10.68 38.92
N GLU A 18 31.16 11.82 38.93
CA GLU A 18 29.79 11.96 38.45
C GLU A 18 29.70 11.83 36.91
N ILE A 19 30.83 12.05 36.21
CA ILE A 19 30.92 11.97 34.75
C ILE A 19 31.75 10.75 34.34
N LYS A 20 31.08 9.65 34.00
CA LYS A 20 31.73 8.48 33.37
C LYS A 20 32.12 8.79 31.92
N MET A 21 33.42 8.87 31.66
CA MET A 21 33.96 8.97 30.30
C MET A 21 33.57 7.73 29.47
N ARG A 22 32.76 7.92 28.43
CA ARG A 22 32.42 6.87 27.46
C ARG A 22 33.48 6.83 26.36
N PRO A 23 33.89 5.64 25.87
CA PRO A 23 34.88 5.54 24.79
C PRO A 23 34.36 6.18 23.49
N ARG A 24 35.24 6.82 22.71
CA ARG A 24 34.88 7.53 21.47
C ARG A 24 34.10 6.66 20.47
N TYR A 25 34.40 5.37 20.40
CA TYR A 25 33.71 4.43 19.52
C TYR A 25 32.21 4.34 19.79
N TYR A 26 31.78 4.45 21.04
CA TYR A 26 30.36 4.42 21.39
C TYR A 26 29.58 5.54 20.70
N PHE A 27 30.15 6.75 20.66
CA PHE A 27 29.55 7.90 19.98
C PHE A 27 29.58 7.76 18.46
N ILE A 28 30.69 7.26 17.89
CA ILE A 28 30.82 7.05 16.45
C ILE A 28 29.78 6.04 15.95
N PHE A 29 29.67 4.87 16.60
CA PHE A 29 28.69 3.85 16.23
C PHE A 29 27.26 4.33 16.43
N GLY A 30 26.97 5.05 17.52
CA GLY A 30 25.65 5.65 17.76
C GLY A 30 25.23 6.58 16.62
N SER A 31 26.10 7.53 16.23
CA SER A 31 25.80 8.48 15.16
C SER A 31 25.63 7.80 13.81
N ILE A 32 26.49 6.84 13.47
CA ILE A 32 26.39 6.07 12.22
C ILE A 32 25.07 5.29 12.18
N LEU A 33 24.73 4.60 13.27
CA LEU A 33 23.53 3.78 13.36
C LEU A 33 22.26 4.63 13.22
N ILE A 34 22.19 5.78 13.88
CA ILE A 34 21.05 6.69 13.77
C ILE A 34 20.95 7.27 12.36
N THR A 35 22.08 7.63 11.75
CA THR A 35 22.09 8.17 10.38
C THR A 35 21.58 7.14 9.38
N ILE A 36 22.16 5.93 9.39
CA ILE A 36 21.76 4.83 8.50
C ILE A 36 20.32 4.42 8.78
N GLY A 37 19.93 4.31 10.05
CA GLY A 37 18.57 3.99 10.46
C GLY A 37 17.57 5.02 9.95
N THR A 38 17.88 6.31 10.04
CA THR A 38 17.02 7.38 9.53
C THR A 38 16.83 7.28 8.02
N ILE A 39 17.93 7.10 7.27
CA ILE A 39 17.88 6.93 5.82
C ILE A 39 17.04 5.69 5.45
N GLY A 40 17.32 4.54 6.10
CA GLY A 40 16.62 3.30 5.83
C GLY A 40 15.12 3.39 6.10
N VAL A 41 14.74 4.08 7.18
CA VAL A 41 13.34 4.30 7.54
C VAL A 41 12.63 5.24 6.55
N ILE A 42 13.30 6.29 6.05
CA ILE A 42 12.74 7.16 5.00
C ILE A 42 12.53 6.38 3.70
N ILE A 43 13.51 5.56 3.30
CA ILE A 43 13.42 4.72 2.10
C ILE A 43 12.28 3.71 2.24
N ALA A 44 12.21 3.00 3.38
CA ALA A 44 11.15 2.05 3.65
C ALA A 44 9.77 2.71 3.64
N GLY A 45 9.61 3.85 4.34
CA GLY A 45 8.36 4.61 4.34
C GLY A 45 7.94 5.03 2.93
N THR A 46 8.88 5.55 2.15
CA THR A 46 8.66 5.96 0.74
C THR A 46 8.18 4.77 -0.10
N PHE A 47 8.87 3.63 0.00
CA PHE A 47 8.53 2.41 -0.71
C PHE A 47 7.13 1.92 -0.36
N PHE A 48 6.78 1.83 0.92
CA PHE A 48 5.48 1.32 1.34
C PHE A 48 4.32 2.29 1.05
N VAL A 49 4.55 3.60 1.08
CA VAL A 49 3.57 4.59 0.60
C VAL A 49 3.33 4.41 -0.91
N SER A 50 4.42 4.33 -1.70
CA SER A 50 4.35 4.09 -3.14
C SER A 50 3.58 2.80 -3.46
N HIS A 51 3.90 1.72 -2.76
CA HIS A 51 3.25 0.44 -2.90
C HIS A 51 1.76 0.49 -2.53
N ALA A 52 1.37 1.17 -1.44
CA ALA A 52 -0.03 1.32 -1.04
C ALA A 52 -0.85 2.08 -2.10
N ILE A 53 -0.27 3.13 -2.70
CA ILE A 53 -0.88 3.88 -3.80
C ILE A 53 -1.04 2.97 -5.03
N PHE A 54 0.02 2.25 -5.40
CA PHE A 54 0.00 1.31 -6.53
C PHE A 54 -1.08 0.24 -6.39
N MET A 55 -1.17 -0.35 -5.20
CA MET A 55 -2.20 -1.32 -4.85
C MET A 55 -3.60 -0.75 -5.01
N SER A 56 -3.80 0.48 -4.56
CA SER A 56 -5.09 1.17 -4.67
C SER A 56 -5.48 1.50 -6.11
N GLN A 57 -4.51 1.65 -7.03
CA GLN A 57 -4.75 1.96 -8.43
C GLN A 57 -5.05 0.71 -9.29
N ARG A 58 -4.53 -0.46 -8.91
CA ARG A 58 -4.70 -1.72 -9.66
C ARG A 58 -5.83 -2.61 -9.13
N SER A 59 -6.21 -2.48 -7.87
CA SER A 59 -7.22 -3.34 -7.24
C SER A 59 -8.62 -2.72 -7.24
N PRO A 60 -9.68 -3.51 -6.98
CA PRO A 60 -11.07 -3.03 -6.93
C PRO A 60 -11.41 -2.25 -5.65
N LEU A 61 -10.41 -1.90 -4.86
CA LEU A 61 -10.57 -1.30 -3.53
C LEU A 61 -11.58 -0.15 -3.51
N ILE A 62 -11.40 0.82 -4.39
CA ILE A 62 -12.27 2.01 -4.42
C ILE A 62 -13.69 1.63 -4.87
N SER A 63 -13.82 0.64 -5.75
CA SER A 63 -15.10 0.15 -6.26
C SER A 63 -15.94 -0.48 -5.16
N PHE A 64 -15.32 -1.20 -4.21
CA PHE A 64 -16.04 -1.81 -3.10
C PHE A 64 -16.81 -0.80 -2.25
N LEU A 65 -16.24 0.39 -2.02
CA LEU A 65 -16.91 1.45 -1.26
C LEU A 65 -18.21 1.93 -1.94
N GLY A 66 -18.37 1.73 -3.25
CA GLY A 66 -19.59 2.06 -3.99
C GLY A 66 -20.77 1.12 -3.75
N PHE A 67 -20.54 -0.08 -3.21
CA PHE A 67 -21.61 -1.05 -2.91
C PHE A 67 -22.34 -0.76 -1.58
N GLY A 68 -21.96 0.30 -0.88
CA GLY A 68 -22.47 0.64 0.44
C GLY A 68 -21.96 -0.32 1.53
N PRO A 69 -22.75 -0.61 2.58
CA PRO A 69 -22.29 -1.40 3.73
C PRO A 69 -21.76 -2.80 3.38
N GLN A 70 -22.31 -3.43 2.34
CA GLN A 70 -21.89 -4.77 1.89
C GLN A 70 -20.49 -4.77 1.26
N GLY A 71 -20.03 -3.64 0.73
CA GLY A 71 -18.69 -3.52 0.16
C GLY A 71 -17.59 -3.25 1.20
N ILE A 72 -17.96 -2.94 2.45
CA ILE A 72 -16.98 -2.69 3.51
C ILE A 72 -16.17 -3.95 3.81
N SER A 73 -16.80 -5.13 3.86
CA SER A 73 -16.09 -6.38 4.15
C SER A 73 -15.06 -6.73 3.06
N PRO A 74 -15.42 -6.78 1.76
CA PRO A 74 -14.44 -6.92 0.67
C PRO A 74 -13.34 -5.85 0.71
N PHE A 75 -13.71 -4.59 0.94
CA PHE A 75 -12.74 -3.50 1.05
C PHE A 75 -11.70 -3.77 2.13
N LEU A 76 -12.13 -4.12 3.35
CA LEU A 76 -11.21 -4.40 4.46
C LEU A 76 -10.38 -5.66 4.21
N GLN A 77 -10.85 -6.65 3.46
CA GLN A 77 -10.07 -7.86 3.16
C GLN A 77 -8.98 -7.60 2.10
N THR A 78 -9.28 -6.77 1.09
CA THR A 78 -8.34 -6.46 0.00
C THR A 78 -7.39 -5.31 0.33
N PHE A 79 -7.67 -4.53 1.39
CA PHE A 79 -6.89 -3.33 1.69
C PHE A 79 -5.43 -3.67 2.05
N PRO A 80 -4.42 -2.93 1.54
CA PRO A 80 -3.00 -3.23 1.77
C PRO A 80 -2.56 -2.83 3.19
N TRP A 81 -3.12 -3.49 4.21
CA TRP A 81 -2.88 -3.19 5.63
C TRP A 81 -1.41 -3.24 5.98
N LEU A 82 -0.70 -4.26 5.50
CA LEU A 82 0.72 -4.43 5.78
C LEU A 82 1.49 -3.16 5.35
N SER A 83 1.22 -2.67 4.15
CA SER A 83 1.90 -1.51 3.58
C SER A 83 1.58 -0.24 4.34
N VAL A 84 0.33 -0.04 4.76
CA VAL A 84 -0.06 1.12 5.58
C VAL A 84 0.54 1.04 6.98
N ILE A 85 0.57 -0.13 7.61
CA ILE A 85 1.16 -0.34 8.94
C ILE A 85 2.67 -0.08 8.90
N VAL A 86 3.39 -0.63 7.92
CA VAL A 86 4.84 -0.45 7.82
C VAL A 86 5.20 0.98 7.40
N ALA A 87 4.42 1.62 6.54
CA ALA A 87 4.61 3.04 6.23
C ALA A 87 4.43 3.92 7.47
N THR A 88 3.37 3.66 8.26
CA THR A 88 3.11 4.39 9.51
C THR A 88 4.22 4.16 10.52
N LEU A 89 4.66 2.92 10.71
CA LEU A 89 5.75 2.57 11.61
C LEU A 89 7.06 3.25 11.19
N SER A 90 7.34 3.28 9.89
CA SER A 90 8.49 3.97 9.33
C SER A 90 8.44 5.47 9.66
N ILE A 91 7.30 6.13 9.42
CA ILE A 91 7.17 7.56 9.78
C ILE A 91 7.41 7.79 11.27
N VAL A 92 6.83 6.96 12.15
CA VAL A 92 7.01 7.07 13.60
C VAL A 92 8.48 6.87 13.99
N LEU A 93 9.14 5.83 13.47
CA LEU A 93 10.56 5.58 13.73
C LEU A 93 11.44 6.71 13.21
N GLY A 94 11.11 7.28 12.05
CA GLY A 94 11.83 8.42 11.47
C GLY A 94 11.76 9.63 12.39
N ILE A 95 10.57 9.94 12.90
CA ILE A 95 10.37 11.02 13.88
C ILE A 95 11.17 10.75 15.15
N LEU A 96 11.19 9.51 15.65
CA LEU A 96 11.93 9.14 16.87
C LEU A 96 13.45 9.27 16.69
N PHE A 97 14.00 8.78 15.58
CA PHE A 97 15.44 8.88 15.30
C PHE A 97 15.89 10.31 15.14
N LEU A 98 15.09 11.12 14.45
CA LEU A 98 15.42 12.52 14.21
C LEU A 98 15.29 13.38 15.48
N ARG A 99 14.41 13.01 16.42
CA ARG A 99 14.35 13.67 17.74
C ARG A 99 15.63 13.47 18.56
N HIS A 100 16.38 12.39 18.31
CA HIS A 100 17.67 12.15 18.94
C HIS A 100 18.80 12.99 18.32
N TYR A 101 18.58 13.54 17.11
CA TYR A 101 19.54 14.45 16.49
C TYR A 101 19.43 15.84 17.10
N ASP A 102 20.57 16.44 17.46
CA ASP A 102 20.66 17.81 18.02
C ASP A 102 19.99 18.88 17.13
N PHE A 103 19.77 18.56 15.85
CA PHE A 103 19.05 19.41 14.89
C PHE A 103 17.60 19.70 15.33
N SER A 104 16.95 18.75 16.03
CA SER A 104 15.59 18.93 16.54
C SER A 104 15.48 19.97 17.65
N TYR A 105 16.59 20.38 18.29
CA TYR A 105 16.53 21.29 19.44
C TYR A 105 16.27 22.76 19.05
N LYS A 106 16.54 23.12 17.79
CA LYS A 106 16.39 24.51 17.30
C LYS A 106 15.08 24.79 16.55
N THR A 107 14.33 23.75 16.19
CA THR A 107 13.13 23.87 15.35
C THR A 107 11.89 23.42 16.11
N ASP A 108 10.73 24.02 15.83
CA ASP A 108 9.47 23.53 16.38
C ASP A 108 9.27 22.07 15.95
N SER A 109 9.02 21.20 16.94
CA SER A 109 8.71 19.78 16.78
C SER A 109 7.64 19.51 15.71
N LYS A 110 6.66 20.41 15.55
CA LYS A 110 5.59 20.27 14.55
C LYS A 110 6.10 20.44 13.12
N THR A 111 6.90 21.48 12.88
CA THR A 111 7.52 21.72 11.57
C THR A 111 8.37 20.53 11.16
N PHE A 112 9.06 19.94 12.13
CA PHE A 112 9.90 18.78 11.90
C PHE A 112 9.11 17.55 11.44
N VAL A 113 8.04 17.20 12.16
CA VAL A 113 7.13 16.11 11.79
C VAL A 113 6.55 16.34 10.39
N LEU A 114 6.15 17.58 10.09
CA LEU A 114 5.60 17.94 8.79
C LEU A 114 6.60 17.71 7.64
N ILE A 115 7.88 18.05 7.84
CA ILE A 115 8.93 17.81 6.85
C ILE A 115 9.12 16.31 6.59
N VAL A 116 9.19 15.49 7.64
CA VAL A 116 9.38 14.03 7.50
C VAL A 116 8.19 13.40 6.77
N VAL A 117 6.98 13.67 7.24
CA VAL A 117 5.75 13.16 6.62
C VAL A 117 5.64 13.65 5.18
N GLY A 118 5.85 14.95 4.94
CA GLY A 118 5.82 15.54 3.61
C GLY A 118 6.83 14.91 2.67
N THR A 119 8.06 14.69 3.13
CA THR A 119 9.13 14.06 2.32
C THR A 119 8.75 12.62 1.95
N VAL A 120 8.32 11.82 2.92
CA VAL A 120 7.94 10.42 2.68
C VAL A 120 6.75 10.32 1.72
N LEU A 121 5.73 11.18 1.90
CA LEU A 121 4.55 11.17 1.03
C LEU A 121 4.88 11.65 -0.39
N THR A 122 5.59 12.77 -0.53
CA THR A 122 5.96 13.32 -1.85
C THR A 122 6.88 12.38 -2.61
N MET A 123 7.91 11.83 -1.96
CA MET A 123 8.78 10.82 -2.56
C MET A 123 7.98 9.57 -2.92
N GLY A 124 7.08 9.09 -2.06
CA GLY A 124 6.27 7.91 -2.34
C GLY A 124 5.39 8.09 -3.58
N ILE A 125 4.81 9.27 -3.74
CA ILE A 125 4.03 9.63 -4.95
C ILE A 125 4.95 9.66 -6.18
N ILE A 126 6.12 10.30 -6.09
CA ILE A 126 7.10 10.36 -7.19
C ILE A 126 7.54 8.95 -7.60
N THR A 127 7.84 8.09 -6.63
CA THR A 127 8.22 6.68 -6.86
C THR A 127 7.10 5.94 -7.58
N ASN A 128 5.84 6.11 -7.17
CA ASN A 128 4.71 5.48 -7.87
C ASN A 128 4.57 5.98 -9.31
N LEU A 129 4.72 7.29 -9.54
CA LEU A 129 4.61 7.89 -10.88
C LEU A 129 5.75 7.47 -11.80
N SER A 130 6.93 7.16 -11.25
CA SER A 130 8.10 6.76 -12.03
C SER A 130 8.01 5.35 -12.63
N GLY A 131 7.01 4.55 -12.23
CA GLY A 131 6.84 3.18 -12.72
C GLY A 131 7.77 2.16 -12.05
N LEU A 132 8.39 2.51 -10.92
CA LEU A 132 9.28 1.60 -10.18
C LEU A 132 8.53 0.41 -9.58
N ASN A 133 7.24 0.57 -9.24
CA ASN A 133 6.44 -0.51 -8.67
C ASN A 133 6.25 -1.68 -9.64
N GLU A 134 6.18 -1.41 -10.93
CA GLU A 134 6.08 -2.41 -11.99
C GLU A 134 7.37 -3.26 -12.10
N GLN A 135 8.52 -2.65 -11.81
CA GLN A 135 9.78 -3.39 -11.74
C GLN A 135 9.82 -4.26 -10.48
N PHE A 136 9.31 -3.76 -9.35
CA PHE A 136 9.22 -4.54 -8.11
C PHE A 136 8.17 -5.65 -8.18
N GLU A 137 7.11 -5.49 -8.97
CA GLU A 137 6.13 -6.54 -9.23
C GLU A 137 6.78 -7.74 -9.94
N THR A 138 7.70 -7.50 -10.88
CA THR A 138 8.42 -8.59 -11.58
C THR A 138 9.61 -9.16 -10.80
N PHE A 139 10.04 -8.48 -9.74
CA PHE A 139 11.15 -8.92 -8.90
C PHE A 139 10.69 -9.97 -7.87
N GLU A 140 11.25 -11.18 -7.96
CA GLU A 140 10.81 -12.37 -7.22
C GLU A 140 10.70 -12.17 -5.69
N PRO A 141 11.68 -11.55 -4.98
CA PRO A 141 11.59 -11.33 -3.54
C PRO A 141 10.43 -10.44 -3.10
N THR A 142 9.96 -9.55 -3.98
CA THR A 142 8.86 -8.62 -3.70
C THR A 142 7.53 -9.11 -4.25
N HIS A 143 7.51 -10.12 -5.11
CA HIS A 143 6.29 -10.65 -5.74
C HIS A 143 5.18 -10.96 -4.74
N GLY A 144 5.52 -11.55 -3.59
CA GLY A 144 4.55 -11.85 -2.52
C GLY A 144 3.83 -10.62 -1.95
N LEU A 145 4.47 -9.45 -1.98
CA LEU A 145 3.85 -8.18 -1.59
C LEU A 145 2.92 -7.65 -2.68
N TYR A 146 3.20 -7.98 -3.94
CA TYR A 146 2.46 -7.49 -5.12
C TYR A 146 1.37 -8.46 -5.60
N ASN A 147 1.07 -9.53 -4.86
CA ASN A 147 0.01 -10.48 -5.22
C ASN A 147 -1.38 -9.82 -5.14
N PHE A 148 -1.90 -9.45 -6.31
CA PHE A 148 -3.27 -9.00 -6.47
C PHE A 148 -4.19 -10.20 -6.50
N LYS A 149 -5.18 -10.24 -5.60
CA LYS A 149 -6.31 -11.15 -5.76
C LYS A 149 -7.38 -10.47 -6.61
N TYR A 150 -7.96 -11.20 -7.54
CA TYR A 150 -9.09 -10.75 -8.35
C TYR A 150 -10.39 -11.46 -7.95
N ASP A 151 -10.33 -12.32 -6.95
CA ASP A 151 -11.41 -13.14 -6.48
C ASP A 151 -11.23 -13.45 -5.00
N ASP A 152 -12.35 -13.65 -4.33
CA ASP A 152 -12.46 -14.10 -2.94
C ASP A 152 -13.79 -14.83 -2.78
N ASP A 153 -14.09 -15.31 -1.57
CA ASP A 153 -15.32 -16.04 -1.28
C ASP A 153 -16.58 -15.15 -1.44
N ALA A 154 -16.43 -13.83 -1.27
CA ALA A 154 -17.53 -12.86 -1.25
C ALA A 154 -17.60 -11.94 -2.48
N TRP A 155 -16.60 -11.97 -3.36
CA TRP A 155 -16.52 -11.07 -4.51
C TRP A 155 -15.60 -11.59 -5.60
N ILE A 156 -15.85 -11.17 -6.84
CA ILE A 156 -14.97 -11.44 -7.99
C ILE A 156 -14.88 -10.21 -8.89
N ALA A 157 -13.73 -10.01 -9.52
CA ALA A 157 -13.49 -8.94 -10.48
C ALA A 157 -12.85 -9.49 -11.76
N GLY A 158 -13.37 -9.07 -12.91
CA GLY A 158 -12.90 -9.57 -14.18
C GLY A 158 -13.41 -8.76 -15.38
N VAL A 159 -13.08 -9.25 -16.57
CA VAL A 159 -13.52 -8.68 -17.84
C VAL A 159 -14.58 -9.58 -18.45
N VAL A 160 -15.74 -9.03 -18.79
CA VAL A 160 -16.81 -9.77 -19.48
C VAL A 160 -16.32 -10.29 -20.82
N THR A 161 -16.42 -11.61 -21.04
CA THR A 161 -16.07 -12.25 -22.31
C THR A 161 -17.29 -12.69 -23.09
N ASN A 162 -18.29 -13.25 -22.40
CA ASN A 162 -19.53 -13.71 -23.01
C ASN A 162 -20.74 -13.33 -22.15
N ILE A 163 -21.88 -13.08 -22.79
CA ILE A 163 -23.13 -12.65 -22.16
C ILE A 163 -24.24 -13.58 -22.62
N GLU A 164 -24.86 -14.26 -21.65
CA GLU A 164 -26.05 -15.07 -21.81
C GLU A 164 -27.20 -14.47 -20.98
N PRO A 165 -28.47 -14.88 -21.19
CA PRO A 165 -29.62 -14.25 -20.54
C PRO A 165 -29.56 -14.20 -19.00
N ASN A 166 -28.99 -15.24 -18.38
CA ASN A 166 -28.90 -15.38 -16.92
C ASN A 166 -27.46 -15.49 -16.41
N PHE A 167 -26.49 -15.57 -17.32
CA PHE A 167 -25.09 -15.85 -17.00
C PHE A 167 -24.16 -14.91 -17.76
N VAL A 168 -23.08 -14.52 -17.12
CA VAL A 168 -21.96 -13.81 -17.74
C VAL A 168 -20.71 -14.60 -17.50
N THR A 169 -19.94 -14.83 -18.55
CA THR A 169 -18.59 -15.37 -18.40
C THR A 169 -17.64 -14.19 -18.26
N ILE A 170 -16.82 -14.21 -17.20
CA ILE A 170 -15.74 -13.24 -17.02
C ILE A 170 -14.37 -13.90 -17.07
N PHE A 171 -13.40 -13.15 -17.58
CA PHE A 171 -11.99 -13.48 -17.52
C PHE A 171 -11.36 -12.90 -16.25
N ILE A 172 -10.71 -13.75 -15.46
CA ILE A 172 -9.94 -13.44 -14.26
C ILE A 172 -8.49 -13.86 -14.52
N PRO A 173 -7.49 -12.97 -14.33
CA PRO A 173 -6.09 -13.29 -14.60
C PRO A 173 -5.56 -14.57 -13.94
N ASP A 174 -6.04 -14.90 -12.73
CA ASP A 174 -5.53 -16.02 -11.94
C ASP A 174 -6.32 -17.33 -12.10
N ARG A 175 -7.56 -17.27 -12.63
CA ARG A 175 -8.48 -18.43 -12.77
C ARG A 175 -8.99 -18.67 -14.19
N ASP A 176 -8.51 -17.93 -15.18
CA ASP A 176 -9.01 -17.89 -16.56
C ASP A 176 -10.48 -17.47 -16.66
N LEU A 177 -11.43 -18.40 -16.87
CA LEU A 177 -12.84 -18.08 -17.16
C LEU A 177 -13.77 -18.57 -16.05
N VAL A 178 -14.57 -17.65 -15.51
CA VAL A 178 -15.55 -17.94 -14.45
C VAL A 178 -16.96 -17.59 -14.94
N VAL A 179 -17.92 -18.48 -14.67
CA VAL A 179 -19.33 -18.26 -14.96
C VAL A 179 -20.01 -17.60 -13.76
N VAL A 180 -20.68 -16.48 -14.03
CA VAL A 180 -21.34 -15.65 -13.03
C VAL A 180 -22.83 -15.62 -13.33
N LYS A 181 -23.66 -16.04 -12.37
CA LYS A 181 -25.10 -15.88 -12.45
C LYS A 181 -25.45 -14.43 -12.10
N ILE A 182 -26.11 -13.73 -13.02
CA ILE A 182 -26.43 -12.31 -12.88
C ILE A 182 -27.62 -12.14 -11.92
N PRO A 183 -27.65 -11.08 -11.08
CA PRO A 183 -28.82 -10.78 -10.27
C PRO A 183 -30.04 -10.44 -11.14
N ASN A 184 -31.24 -10.70 -10.63
CA ASN A 184 -32.50 -10.33 -11.28
C ASN A 184 -32.65 -8.81 -11.50
N PHE A 185 -31.87 -8.00 -10.77
CA PHE A 185 -31.87 -6.55 -10.88
C PHE A 185 -30.47 -6.05 -11.22
N ILE A 186 -30.31 -5.51 -12.43
CA ILE A 186 -29.12 -4.77 -12.85
C ILE A 186 -29.45 -3.27 -12.74
N PRO A 187 -28.62 -2.46 -12.08
CA PRO A 187 -28.81 -1.02 -12.06
C PRO A 187 -28.91 -0.45 -13.48
N PRO A 188 -29.87 0.45 -13.78
CA PRO A 188 -30.17 0.88 -15.16
C PRO A 188 -29.03 1.64 -15.85
N HIS A 189 -28.04 2.10 -15.08
CA HIS A 189 -26.85 2.77 -15.60
C HIS A 189 -25.74 1.80 -16.04
N ILE A 190 -25.86 0.50 -15.75
CA ILE A 190 -24.88 -0.53 -16.09
C ILE A 190 -25.36 -1.27 -17.34
N ILE A 191 -24.66 -1.05 -18.45
CA ILE A 191 -24.89 -1.79 -19.70
C ILE A 191 -23.76 -2.80 -19.83
N ILE A 192 -24.05 -4.07 -19.54
CA ILE A 192 -23.07 -5.16 -19.68
C ILE A 192 -22.75 -5.35 -21.16
N ARG A 193 -21.46 -5.30 -21.50
CA ARG A 193 -20.94 -5.50 -22.87
C ARG A 193 -19.69 -6.37 -22.79
N PRO A 194 -19.33 -7.11 -23.86
CA PRO A 194 -18.02 -7.73 -23.95
C PRO A 194 -16.93 -6.68 -23.71
N GLU A 195 -15.83 -7.12 -23.09
CA GLU A 195 -14.69 -6.29 -22.68
C GLU A 195 -14.97 -5.29 -21.54
N LEU A 196 -16.19 -5.26 -21.00
CA LEU A 196 -16.50 -4.45 -19.83
C LEU A 196 -15.85 -5.06 -18.59
N GLN A 197 -15.13 -4.23 -17.84
CA GLN A 197 -14.65 -4.61 -16.52
C GLN A 197 -15.79 -4.52 -15.52
N VAL A 198 -15.95 -5.56 -14.73
CA VAL A 198 -17.04 -5.70 -13.76
C VAL A 198 -16.51 -6.27 -12.46
N THR A 199 -17.09 -5.84 -11.36
CA THR A 199 -16.92 -6.43 -10.04
C THR A 199 -18.29 -6.91 -9.57
N PHE A 200 -18.34 -8.16 -9.13
CA PHE A 200 -19.51 -8.78 -8.56
C PHE A 200 -19.29 -9.01 -7.07
N ILE A 201 -20.33 -8.78 -6.27
CA ILE A 201 -20.42 -9.21 -4.87
C ILE A 201 -21.49 -10.29 -4.80
N GLY A 202 -21.22 -11.35 -4.06
CA GLY A 202 -22.07 -12.52 -4.00
C GLY A 202 -21.38 -13.69 -3.31
N GLU A 203 -21.82 -14.90 -3.63
CA GLU A 203 -21.33 -16.14 -3.01
C GLU A 203 -21.06 -17.22 -4.06
N TRP A 204 -20.13 -18.13 -3.76
CA TRP A 204 -19.86 -19.29 -4.61
C TRP A 204 -20.86 -20.41 -4.36
N ASP A 205 -21.44 -20.94 -5.44
CA ASP A 205 -22.23 -22.18 -5.45
C ASP A 205 -21.51 -23.19 -6.36
N GLY A 206 -20.56 -23.92 -5.78
CA GLY A 206 -19.66 -24.79 -6.51
C GLY A 206 -18.72 -24.01 -7.43
N GLU A 207 -18.84 -24.22 -8.74
CA GLU A 207 -18.02 -23.53 -9.76
C GLU A 207 -18.66 -22.23 -10.29
N ILE A 208 -19.90 -21.95 -9.90
CA ILE A 208 -20.66 -20.78 -10.37
C ILE A 208 -20.66 -19.72 -9.27
N PHE A 209 -20.34 -18.48 -9.63
CA PHE A 209 -20.49 -17.35 -8.71
C PHE A 209 -21.91 -16.77 -8.83
N ILE A 210 -22.67 -16.75 -7.74
CA ILE A 210 -24.00 -16.16 -7.70
C ILE A 210 -23.84 -14.71 -7.27
N ALA A 211 -24.01 -13.77 -8.21
CA ALA A 211 -23.86 -12.36 -7.92
C ALA A 211 -25.16 -11.75 -7.37
N ASP A 212 -25.04 -11.08 -6.23
CA ASP A 212 -26.11 -10.26 -5.64
C ASP A 212 -26.09 -8.83 -6.19
N LYS A 213 -24.87 -8.31 -6.42
CA LYS A 213 -24.66 -6.94 -6.91
C LYS A 213 -23.55 -6.90 -7.95
N ILE A 214 -23.69 -5.94 -8.86
CA ILE A 214 -22.72 -5.65 -9.91
C ILE A 214 -22.36 -4.16 -9.86
N GLN A 215 -21.08 -3.86 -10.07
CA GLN A 215 -20.59 -2.50 -10.30
C GLN A 215 -19.54 -2.53 -11.40
N THR A 216 -19.44 -1.43 -12.15
CA THR A 216 -18.34 -1.22 -13.10
C THR A 216 -17.19 -0.52 -12.37
N PRO A 217 -16.11 -1.24 -12.03
CA PRO A 217 -14.95 -0.67 -11.39
C PRO A 217 -14.23 0.33 -12.30
N GLN A 218 -13.58 1.32 -11.68
CA GLN A 218 -12.65 2.22 -12.35
C GLN A 218 -11.23 1.65 -12.24
N PHE A 219 -10.92 0.53 -12.90
CA PHE A 219 -9.54 0.06 -12.95
C PHE A 219 -8.79 0.79 -14.05
N GLN A 220 -7.69 1.47 -13.72
CA GLN A 220 -6.87 2.09 -14.77
C GLN A 220 -6.06 1.05 -15.55
N ARG A 221 -5.79 -0.14 -14.98
CA ARG A 221 -4.87 -1.14 -15.55
C ARG A 221 -5.26 -2.59 -15.24
N PHE A 222 -6.40 -3.06 -15.73
CA PHE A 222 -6.71 -4.50 -15.72
C PHE A 222 -5.99 -5.21 -16.90
N PRO A 223 -5.38 -6.40 -16.70
CA PRO A 223 -4.79 -7.16 -17.80
C PRO A 223 -5.86 -7.47 -18.84
N LYS A 224 -5.69 -7.01 -20.07
CA LYS A 224 -6.57 -7.41 -21.17
C LYS A 224 -6.29 -8.89 -21.48
N PRO A 225 -7.32 -9.72 -21.74
CA PRO A 225 -7.09 -11.07 -22.22
C PRO A 225 -6.23 -10.99 -23.48
N SER A 226 -5.02 -11.55 -23.44
CA SER A 226 -4.00 -11.36 -24.47
C SER A 226 -4.38 -11.99 -25.81
N VAL A 227 -5.28 -12.98 -25.80
CA VAL A 227 -6.01 -13.49 -26.96
C VAL A 227 -7.28 -14.11 -26.37
N LEU A 228 -8.47 -13.55 -26.61
CA LEU A 228 -9.69 -14.35 -26.45
C LEU A 228 -9.50 -15.55 -27.39
N PRO A 229 -9.47 -16.81 -26.93
CA PRO A 229 -9.57 -17.91 -27.87
C PRO A 229 -10.88 -17.68 -28.62
N MET A 230 -10.80 -17.30 -29.90
CA MET A 230 -11.94 -17.33 -30.79
C MET A 230 -12.34 -18.79 -30.91
N ARG A 231 -13.12 -19.27 -29.94
CA ARG A 231 -13.74 -20.57 -30.00
C ARG A 231 -14.80 -20.41 -31.08
N HIS A 232 -14.46 -20.80 -32.31
CA HIS A 232 -15.45 -21.06 -33.34
C HIS A 232 -16.41 -22.10 -32.76
N VAL A 233 -17.55 -21.61 -32.27
CA VAL A 233 -18.73 -22.44 -32.04
C VAL A 233 -19.14 -22.92 -33.43
N ARG A 234 -18.90 -24.21 -33.69
CA ARG A 234 -19.53 -24.94 -34.80
C ARG A 234 -20.87 -25.46 -34.34
#